data_AF-A0A924CAC1-F1
#
_entry.id   AF-A0A924CAC1-F1
#
_cell.length_a   1.000
_cell.length_b   1.000
_cell.length_c   1.000
_cell.angle_alpha   90.00
_cell.angle_beta   90.00
_cell.angle_gamma   90.00
#
_symmetry.space_group_name_H-M   'P 1'
#
loop_
_entity.id
_entity.type
_entity.pdbx_description
1 polymer ?
#
loop_
_entity_poly.entity_id
_entity_poly.type
_entity_poly.pdbx_seq_one_letter_code
_entity_poly.pdbx_strand_id
1 'polypeptide(L)' 'MKEQEEYKPIMEKTIQAFNQRGKDFLPGKLGIMVTDVGTGTLAVELAVTTSHLAPNG' A
#
# COMPACT_ATOMS: atom_id res chain seq x y z
N MET A 1 -17.12 6.27 37.59
CA MET A 1 -17.07 7.05 36.33
C MET A 1 -16.01 6.36 35.49
N LYS A 2 -16.40 5.67 34.41
CA LYS A 2 -15.47 4.85 33.64
C LYS A 2 -14.62 5.77 32.77
N GLU A 3 -13.30 5.64 32.88
CA GLU A 3 -12.34 6.33 32.02
C GLU A 3 -12.71 6.05 30.56
N GLN A 4 -12.87 7.13 29.81
CA GLN A 4 -13.01 7.07 28.37
C GLN A 4 -11.66 6.62 27.83
N GLU A 5 -11.57 5.36 27.41
CA GLU A 5 -10.46 4.91 26.58
C GLU A 5 -10.45 5.79 25.33
N GLU A 6 -9.52 6.72 25.31
CA GLU A 6 -9.19 7.56 24.17
C GLU A 6 -8.86 6.63 23.00
N TYR A 7 -9.78 6.55 22.03
CA TYR A 7 -9.58 5.82 20.79
C TYR A 7 -8.46 6.53 20.02
N LYS A 8 -7.22 6.11 20.23
CA LYS A 8 -6.10 6.51 19.38
C LYS A 8 -6.41 5.96 17.99
N PRO A 9 -6.66 6.80 16.97
CA PRO A 9 -6.82 6.29 15.63
C PRO A 9 -5.55 5.50 15.33
N ILE A 10 -5.71 4.21 15.03
CA ILE A 10 -4.66 3.41 14.40
C ILE A 10 -4.11 4.28 13.29
N MET A 11 -2.88 4.79 13.45
CA MET A 11 -2.31 5.84 12.59
C MET A 11 -2.82 5.65 11.19
N GLU A 12 -3.67 6.58 10.73
CA GLU A 12 -4.39 6.46 9.48
C GLU A 12 -3.35 6.24 8.39
N LYS A 13 -3.11 4.99 8.01
CA LYS A 13 -2.09 4.65 7.03
C LYS A 13 -2.70 5.00 5.71
N THR A 14 -2.52 6.26 5.34
CA THR A 14 -3.01 6.78 4.07
C THR A 14 -2.36 5.98 2.94
N ILE A 15 -3.07 5.85 1.83
CA ILE A 15 -2.55 5.29 0.59
C ILE A 15 -1.16 5.87 0.25
N GLN A 16 -0.99 7.17 0.47
CA GLN A 16 0.26 7.90 0.25
C GLN A 16 1.40 7.39 1.15
N ALA A 17 1.13 7.10 2.42
CA ALA A 17 2.14 6.58 3.34
C ALA A 17 2.66 5.20 2.90
N PHE A 18 1.79 4.33 2.39
CA PHE A 18 2.21 3.04 1.84
C PHE A 18 3.05 3.20 0.56
N ASN A 19 2.60 4.03 -0.38
CA ASN A 19 3.33 4.27 -1.62
C ASN A 19 4.69 4.92 -1.36
N GLN A 20 4.77 5.89 -0.45
CA GLN A 20 6.02 6.53 -0.06
C GLN A 20 6.99 5.54 0.60
N ARG A 21 6.49 4.63 1.43
CA ARG A 21 7.30 3.58 2.06
C ARG A 21 7.92 2.64 1.02
N GLY A 22 7.22 2.34 -0.06
CA GLY A 22 7.68 1.42 -1.11
C GLY A 22 8.61 2.04 -2.14
N LYS A 23 8.71 3.37 -2.21
CA LYS A 23 9.34 4.13 -3.30
C LYS A 23 10.74 3.64 -3.70
N ASP A 24 11.62 3.46 -2.72
CA ASP A 24 13.03 3.11 -2.98
C ASP A 24 13.30 1.59 -2.99
N PHE A 25 12.25 0.79 -2.78
CA PHE A 25 12.30 -0.67 -2.69
C PHE A 25 11.66 -1.34 -3.90
N LEU A 26 11.69 -2.67 -3.91
CA LEU A 26 11.15 -3.47 -5.01
C LEU A 26 9.72 -3.08 -5.41
N PRO A 27 8.75 -2.86 -4.49
CA PRO A 27 7.39 -2.47 -4.88
C PRO A 27 7.35 -1.16 -5.69
N GLY A 28 8.08 -0.13 -5.25
CA GLY A 28 8.18 1.13 -5.98
C GLY A 28 8.92 1.00 -7.31
N LYS A 29 9.98 0.18 -7.37
CA LYS A 29 10.73 -0.10 -8.60
C LYS A 29 9.91 -0.85 -9.66
N LEU A 30 9.00 -1.71 -9.22
CA LEU A 30 8.06 -2.41 -10.11
C LEU A 30 6.87 -1.52 -10.50
N GLY A 31 6.65 -0.39 -9.81
CA GLY A 31 5.50 0.48 -10.04
C GLY A 31 4.21 -0.05 -9.41
N ILE A 32 4.31 -0.83 -8.33
CA ILE A 32 3.16 -1.24 -7.52
C ILE A 32 2.64 -0.02 -6.75
N MET A 33 1.36 0.27 -6.90
CA MET A 33 0.69 1.40 -6.26
C MET A 33 -0.49 0.90 -5.43
N VAL A 34 -0.54 1.25 -4.15
CA VAL A 34 -1.73 1.08 -3.32
C VAL A 34 -2.83 2.00 -3.85
N THR A 35 -4.02 1.45 -4.02
CA THR A 35 -5.20 2.15 -4.55
C THR A 35 -6.35 2.23 -3.55
N ASP A 36 -6.43 1.29 -2.60
CA ASP A 36 -7.45 1.30 -1.55
C ASP A 36 -6.95 0.64 -0.25
N VAL A 37 -7.45 1.13 0.89
CA VAL A 37 -7.16 0.60 2.23
C VAL A 37 -8.49 0.42 2.97
N GLY A 38 -8.87 -0.84 3.18
CA GLY A 38 -10.10 -1.20 3.87
C GLY A 38 -9.84 -1.89 5.21
N THR A 39 -10.91 -2.25 5.91
CA THR A 39 -10.81 -3.02 7.16
C THR A 39 -10.32 -4.43 6.88
N GLY A 40 -9.04 -4.69 7.17
CA GLY A 40 -8.40 -6.00 6.94
C GLY A 40 -8.01 -6.26 5.49
N THR A 41 -8.15 -5.28 4.60
CA THR A 41 -7.83 -5.42 3.17
C THR A 41 -6.90 -4.32 2.70
N LEU A 42 -6.12 -4.63 1.66
CA LEU A 42 -5.24 -3.70 0.97
C LEU A 42 -5.32 -4.01 -0.54
N ALA A 43 -5.69 -3.03 -1.34
CA ALA A 43 -5.72 -3.16 -2.80
C ALA A 43 -4.53 -2.44 -3.43
N VAL A 44 -3.96 -3.05 -4.47
CA VAL A 44 -2.83 -2.50 -5.22
C VAL A 44 -3.01 -2.74 -6.72
N GLU A 45 -2.41 -1.88 -7.53
CA GLU A 45 -2.31 -2.03 -8.97
C GLU A 45 -0.84 -2.08 -9.42
N LEU A 46 -0.59 -2.76 -10.54
CA LEU A 46 0.71 -2.85 -11.19
C LEU A 46 0.51 -2.70 -12.70
N ALA A 47 1.13 -1.68 -13.29
CA ALA A 47 1.19 -1.56 -14.74
C ALA A 47 2.20 -2.58 -15.30
N VAL A 48 1.70 -3.61 -15.97
CA VAL A 48 2.57 -4.62 -16.59
C VAL A 48 3.32 -3.99 -17.76
N THR A 49 4.63 -4.18 -17.77
CA THR A 49 5.53 -3.73 -18.84
C THR A 49 6.42 -4.90 -19.26
N THR A 50 7.16 -4.77 -20.36
CA THR A 50 8.05 -5.84 -20.85
C THR A 50 9.09 -6.30 -19.81
N SER A 51 9.54 -5.42 -18.92
CA SER A 51 10.46 -5.78 -17.83
C SER A 51 9.83 -6.68 -16.76
N HIS A 52 8.50 -6.80 -16.75
CA HIS A 52 7.75 -7.66 -15.83
C HIS A 52 7.46 -9.04 -16.41
N LEU A 53 7.68 -9.24 -17.72
CA LEU A 53 7.30 -10.46 -18.40
C LEU A 53 8.41 -11.50 -18.30
N ALA A 54 7.99 -12.76 -18.26
CA ALA A 54 8.88 -13.86 -18.56
C ALA A 54 9.18 -13.87 -20.08
N PRO A 55 10.20 -14.60 -20.56
CA PRO A 55 10.57 -14.62 -21.98
C PRO A 55 9.45 -15.02 -22.96
N ASN A 56 8.39 -15.66 -22.47
CA ASN A 56 7.23 -16.11 -23.24
C ASN A 56 6.04 -15.13 -23.19
N GLY A 57 6.17 -13.98 -22.54
CA GLY A 57 5.06 -13.05 -22.29
C GLY A 57 4.24 -13.51 -21.10
#